data_AF-A0A438M7C4-F1
#
_entry.id   AF-A0A438M7C4-F1
#
_cell.length_a   1.000
_cell.length_b   1.000
_cell.length_c   1.000
_cell.angle_alpha   90.00
_cell.angle_beta   90.00
_cell.angle_gamma   90.00
#
_symmetry.space_group_name_H-M   'P 1'
#
loop_
_entity.id
_entity.type
_entity.pdbx_description
1 polymer ?
#
loop_
_entity_poly.entity_id
_entity_poly.type
_entity_poly.pdbx_seq_one_letter_code
_entity_poly.pdbx_strand_id
1 'polypeptide(L)'
;MKRLAILPLLLIISFFFPVQSALADTNVARSATPSASYTSPWESVAAINDGIDPPRSNDTVNRRWGTWPNTGTQWAELTWTSAQTIRSADVYFFDDGGGVRVPASWKLQRWTGSAYADIPGTYPIAVNAYNTVTFSQISTTRLRVVLNSGQASVGLLEVRAWAPDSNPGPSGWNPPAHLVTPLNEVWQHQESTYPNLYGFRNYGWDQIMANGGSINYCVRWDSSATVTAAQRDQIHATLARQFKKWMDVMVGHNGWPYTNVPVKVVGWAVRDRAQLQWSDTSVDIYVNNIRENAPQCAEPCGRFFNQNGTYPNCPGGASHHYDMSLWLTAGFGGGAGGDWGQRIGSEYYMNNLNADNIHILLHEMGHSFGLDDFYDWTPTGQCCFLMKAGSASSITEFDAWMFRDWWRHLKSRYGL
;
A
#
# COMPACT_ATOMS: atom_id res chain seq x y z
N MET A 1 17.24 3.78 75.84
CA MET A 1 15.87 3.38 75.44
C MET A 1 15.27 4.48 74.58
N LYS A 2 15.11 4.26 73.27
CA LYS A 2 14.07 4.92 72.46
C LYS A 2 13.83 4.04 71.23
N ARG A 3 12.57 3.63 71.12
CA ARG A 3 12.03 2.70 70.13
C ARG A 3 11.81 3.41 68.79
N LEU A 4 11.93 2.59 67.74
CA LEU A 4 11.26 2.63 66.44
C LEU A 4 10.26 3.76 66.16
N ALA A 5 10.41 4.38 64.99
CA ALA A 5 9.29 4.72 64.12
C ALA A 5 9.64 4.20 62.70
N ILE A 6 8.89 3.18 62.27
CA ILE A 6 8.91 2.63 60.92
C ILE A 6 8.03 3.55 60.07
N LEU A 7 8.59 4.18 59.04
CA LEU A 7 7.82 4.80 57.96
C LEU A 7 7.64 3.75 56.85
N PRO A 8 6.43 3.50 56.34
CA PRO A 8 6.25 2.63 55.19
C PRO A 8 6.73 3.37 53.94
N LEU A 9 7.80 2.89 53.31
CA LEU A 9 8.20 3.34 51.99
C LEU A 9 7.18 2.80 50.99
N LEU A 10 6.21 3.62 50.61
CA LEU A 10 5.27 3.33 49.54
C LEU A 10 6.05 3.32 48.22
N LEU A 11 6.35 2.14 47.69
CA LEU A 11 6.95 1.97 46.37
C LEU A 11 5.89 2.36 45.33
N ILE A 12 5.91 3.62 44.88
CA ILE A 12 5.13 4.05 43.71
C ILE A 12 5.82 3.44 42.48
N ILE A 13 5.30 2.30 42.03
CA ILE A 13 5.62 1.74 40.72
C ILE A 13 4.96 2.68 39.70
N SER A 14 5.71 3.66 39.22
CA SER A 14 5.33 4.44 38.05
C SER A 14 5.36 3.50 36.84
N PHE A 15 4.21 2.92 36.50
CA PHE A 15 3.98 2.39 35.17
C PHE A 15 4.04 3.55 34.18
N PHE A 16 5.22 3.80 33.61
CA PHE A 16 5.31 4.53 32.36
C PHE A 16 4.74 3.62 31.28
N PHE A 17 3.43 3.72 31.06
CA PHE A 17 2.89 3.40 29.75
C PHE A 17 3.49 4.43 28.78
N PRO A 18 4.21 4.02 27.72
CA PRO A 18 4.43 4.94 26.63
C PRO A 18 3.04 5.34 26.14
N VAL A 19 2.70 6.62 26.25
CA VAL A 19 1.55 7.18 25.56
C VAL A 19 1.87 7.02 24.08
N GLN A 20 1.33 5.98 23.47
CA GLN A 20 1.31 5.84 22.03
C GLN A 20 0.60 7.08 21.51
N SER A 21 1.32 7.93 20.80
CA SER A 21 0.72 9.07 20.13
C SER A 21 -0.35 8.52 19.18
N ALA A 22 -1.63 8.71 19.51
CA ALA A 22 -2.72 8.36 18.62
C ALA A 22 -2.56 9.21 17.37
N LEU A 23 -2.32 8.58 16.22
CA LEU A 23 -2.40 9.26 14.93
C LEU A 23 -3.81 9.87 14.81
N ALA A 24 -3.87 11.11 14.35
CA ALA A 24 -5.09 11.91 14.36
C ALA A 24 -5.98 11.52 13.19
N ASP A 25 -7.16 10.98 13.50
CA ASP A 25 -8.22 10.63 12.55
C ASP A 25 -8.42 11.65 11.42
N THR A 26 -8.68 11.16 10.20
CA THR A 26 -8.90 12.00 9.02
C THR A 26 -10.35 12.50 8.92
N ASN A 27 -10.55 13.82 8.75
CA ASN A 27 -11.88 14.40 8.49
C ASN A 27 -12.28 14.20 7.01
N VAL A 28 -13.20 13.26 6.75
CA VAL A 28 -13.71 12.97 5.40
C VAL A 28 -14.94 13.81 5.02
N ALA A 29 -15.47 14.67 5.90
CA ALA A 29 -16.66 15.48 5.59
C ALA A 29 -16.42 16.47 4.44
N ARG A 30 -15.19 16.98 4.30
CA ARG A 30 -14.81 17.98 3.29
C ARG A 30 -14.91 17.48 1.83
N SER A 31 -14.90 16.17 1.61
CA SER A 31 -15.07 15.58 0.27
C SER A 31 -16.52 15.26 -0.07
N ALA A 32 -17.45 15.45 0.87
CA ALA A 32 -18.86 15.17 0.67
C ALA A 32 -19.57 16.32 -0.07
N THR A 33 -20.65 15.98 -0.76
CA THR A 33 -21.65 16.95 -1.22
C THR A 33 -22.68 17.19 -0.10
N PRO A 34 -22.82 18.42 0.42
CA PRO A 34 -23.78 18.72 1.49
C PRO A 34 -25.20 18.94 0.94
N SER A 35 -26.22 18.50 1.69
CA SER A 35 -27.64 18.77 1.43
C SER A 35 -28.43 18.89 2.74
N ALA A 36 -29.64 19.45 2.71
CA ALA A 36 -30.45 19.66 3.91
C ALA A 36 -31.95 19.60 3.62
N SER A 37 -32.76 19.42 4.66
CA SER A 37 -34.22 19.49 4.60
C SER A 37 -34.72 20.87 4.17
N TYR A 38 -34.06 21.91 4.65
CA TYR A 38 -34.36 23.31 4.40
C TYR A 38 -33.13 24.16 4.74
N THR A 39 -32.99 25.31 4.09
CA THR A 39 -31.96 26.32 4.38
C THR A 39 -32.61 27.70 4.28
N SER A 40 -32.45 28.54 5.30
CA SER A 40 -32.95 29.93 5.27
C SER A 40 -32.36 30.70 4.08
N PRO A 41 -33.07 31.66 3.46
CA PRO A 41 -32.64 32.30 2.21
C PRO A 41 -31.30 33.05 2.25
N TRP A 42 -30.82 33.44 3.44
CA TRP A 42 -29.55 34.14 3.66
C TRP A 42 -28.47 33.24 4.30
N GLU A 43 -28.75 31.94 4.43
CA GLU A 43 -27.85 30.93 4.98
C GLU A 43 -27.45 29.94 3.89
N SER A 44 -26.47 29.08 4.18
CA SER A 44 -25.97 28.13 3.18
C SER A 44 -25.69 26.76 3.79
N VAL A 45 -26.21 25.72 3.16
CA VAL A 45 -25.91 24.33 3.53
C VAL A 45 -24.43 23.99 3.33
N ALA A 46 -23.72 24.72 2.47
CA ALA A 46 -22.28 24.53 2.30
C ALA A 46 -21.46 24.89 3.55
N ALA A 47 -22.06 25.55 4.54
CA ALA A 47 -21.41 25.80 5.83
C ALA A 47 -21.05 24.51 6.57
N ILE A 48 -21.85 23.44 6.43
CA ILE A 48 -21.70 22.26 7.30
C ILE A 48 -20.42 21.44 7.05
N ASN A 49 -19.67 21.71 5.97
CA ASN A 49 -18.44 20.98 5.65
C ASN A 49 -17.41 21.85 4.92
N ASP A 50 -17.42 23.17 5.13
CA ASP A 50 -16.46 24.07 4.47
C ASP A 50 -15.08 24.06 5.14
N GLY A 51 -14.96 23.42 6.30
CA GLY A 51 -13.70 23.23 6.97
C GLY A 51 -13.25 24.41 7.82
N ILE A 52 -14.07 25.46 7.95
CA ILE A 52 -13.80 26.58 8.84
C ILE A 52 -14.01 26.12 10.27
N ASP A 53 -13.05 26.43 11.15
CA ASP A 53 -13.20 26.13 12.57
C ASP A 53 -14.03 27.23 13.25
N PRO A 54 -15.25 26.95 13.76
CA PRO A 54 -16.10 28.01 14.27
C PRO A 54 -15.55 28.62 15.57
N PRO A 55 -15.40 29.95 15.65
CA PRO A 55 -14.90 30.62 16.84
C PRO A 55 -15.90 30.61 18.01
N ARG A 56 -17.21 30.53 17.73
CA ARG A 56 -18.31 30.48 18.70
C ARG A 56 -19.62 30.06 18.02
N SER A 57 -20.62 29.62 18.77
CA SER A 57 -21.94 29.23 18.23
C SER A 57 -22.73 30.39 17.63
N ASN A 58 -22.54 31.63 18.11
CA ASN A 58 -23.12 32.82 17.50
C ASN A 58 -22.12 33.48 16.52
N ASP A 59 -21.65 32.69 15.54
CA ASP A 59 -20.78 33.21 14.48
C ASP A 59 -21.62 34.01 13.48
N THR A 60 -21.23 35.27 13.30
CA THR A 60 -21.86 36.23 12.39
C THR A 60 -20.97 36.59 11.21
N VAL A 61 -19.77 36.03 11.14
CA VAL A 61 -18.76 36.33 10.13
C VAL A 61 -18.69 35.23 9.08
N ASN A 62 -18.63 33.97 9.51
CA ASN A 62 -18.56 32.83 8.60
C ASN A 62 -19.94 32.36 8.13
N ARG A 63 -19.93 31.53 7.08
CA ARG A 63 -21.15 30.88 6.59
C ARG A 63 -21.74 30.01 7.69
N ARG A 64 -23.06 29.93 7.70
CA ARG A 64 -23.83 29.11 8.64
C ARG A 64 -25.01 28.48 7.94
N TRP A 65 -25.43 27.33 8.42
CA TRP A 65 -26.66 26.69 8.03
C TRP A 65 -27.68 26.81 9.17
N GLY A 66 -28.89 27.25 8.86
CA GLY A 66 -29.99 27.32 9.80
C GLY A 66 -31.33 27.13 9.10
N THR A 67 -32.36 26.86 9.90
CA THR A 67 -33.66 26.43 9.39
C THR A 67 -34.78 27.43 9.62
N TRP A 68 -34.49 28.67 10.01
CA TRP A 68 -35.53 29.66 10.32
C TRP A 68 -36.44 29.94 9.09
N PRO A 69 -37.78 30.01 9.26
CA PRO A 69 -38.54 29.93 10.50
C PRO A 69 -39.02 28.51 10.88
N ASN A 70 -38.55 27.47 10.20
CA ASN A 70 -39.03 26.10 10.37
C ASN A 70 -38.54 25.48 11.67
N THR A 71 -39.48 24.86 12.40
CA THR A 71 -39.25 24.09 13.63
C THR A 71 -39.61 22.60 13.39
N GLY A 72 -39.53 21.78 14.44
CA GLY A 72 -39.72 20.33 14.35
C GLY A 72 -38.43 19.60 13.95
N THR A 73 -38.58 18.46 13.28
CA THR A 73 -37.44 17.65 12.83
C THR A 73 -36.86 18.22 11.53
N GLN A 74 -35.57 18.56 11.57
CA GLN A 74 -34.79 19.02 10.42
C GLN A 74 -33.55 18.13 10.25
N TRP A 75 -32.95 18.15 9.06
CA TRP A 75 -31.74 17.37 8.81
C TRP A 75 -30.76 18.07 7.88
N ALA A 76 -29.48 17.78 8.10
CA ALA A 76 -28.38 18.08 7.19
C ALA A 76 -27.62 16.78 6.89
N GLU A 77 -27.12 16.63 5.67
CA GLU A 77 -26.55 15.40 5.16
C GLU A 77 -25.26 15.64 4.37
N LEU A 78 -24.29 14.75 4.61
CA LEU A 78 -23.08 14.59 3.80
C LEU A 78 -23.27 13.37 2.89
N THR A 79 -23.13 13.55 1.58
CA THR A 79 -23.15 12.47 0.58
C THR A 79 -21.79 12.31 -0.09
N TRP A 80 -21.24 11.11 -0.09
CA TRP A 80 -20.02 10.75 -0.81
C TRP A 80 -20.33 9.91 -2.05
N THR A 81 -19.46 10.00 -3.07
CA THR A 81 -19.55 9.19 -4.29
C THR A 81 -19.16 7.72 -4.04
N SER A 82 -18.35 7.46 -3.01
CA SER A 82 -17.95 6.13 -2.53
C SER A 82 -18.13 6.02 -1.01
N ALA A 83 -18.34 4.79 -0.53
CA ALA A 83 -18.60 4.55 0.89
C ALA A 83 -17.36 4.92 1.74
N GLN A 84 -17.58 5.71 2.78
CA GLN A 84 -16.56 6.08 3.76
C GLN A 84 -16.66 5.18 4.99
N THR A 85 -15.51 4.83 5.54
CA THR A 85 -15.39 4.13 6.81
C THR A 85 -15.19 5.17 7.92
N ILE A 86 -16.14 5.31 8.83
CA ILE A 86 -16.13 6.34 9.89
C ILE A 86 -16.36 5.73 11.27
N ARG A 87 -15.75 6.31 12.31
CA ARG A 87 -15.86 5.85 13.72
C ARG A 87 -16.25 6.94 14.71
N SER A 88 -16.15 8.20 14.31
CA SER A 88 -16.63 9.32 15.10
C SER A 88 -17.08 10.46 14.20
N ALA A 89 -17.81 11.40 14.77
CA ALA A 89 -18.19 12.64 14.11
C ALA A 89 -18.28 13.76 15.15
N ASP A 90 -17.98 14.98 14.72
CA ASP A 90 -18.17 16.19 15.50
C ASP A 90 -19.22 17.07 14.86
N VAL A 91 -20.07 17.68 15.67
CA VAL A 91 -21.08 18.65 15.21
C VAL A 91 -20.96 19.95 16.00
N TYR A 92 -20.86 21.07 15.30
CA TYR A 92 -20.84 22.40 15.91
C TYR A 92 -22.18 23.09 15.63
N PHE A 93 -22.93 23.42 16.69
CA PHE A 93 -24.25 24.04 16.56
C PHE A 93 -24.16 25.55 16.34
N PHE A 94 -25.00 26.05 15.44
CA PHE A 94 -25.31 27.47 15.32
C PHE A 94 -26.38 27.85 16.35
N ASP A 95 -26.13 28.90 17.13
CA ASP A 95 -27.07 29.46 18.11
C ASP A 95 -26.92 30.99 18.12
N ASP A 96 -27.95 31.72 17.69
CA ASP A 96 -27.95 33.19 17.63
C ASP A 96 -28.54 33.85 18.89
N GLY A 97 -28.93 33.05 19.89
CA GLY A 97 -29.63 33.50 21.09
C GLY A 97 -31.11 33.80 20.90
N GLY A 98 -31.63 33.70 19.67
CA GLY A 98 -32.99 34.09 19.28
C GLY A 98 -33.68 33.05 18.39
N GLY A 99 -33.73 33.31 17.09
CA GLY A 99 -34.52 32.54 16.11
C GLY A 99 -33.96 31.16 15.80
N VAL A 100 -32.66 30.96 16.02
CA VAL A 100 -31.98 29.67 15.86
C VAL A 100 -31.24 29.33 17.15
N ARG A 101 -31.54 28.17 17.73
CA ARG A 101 -30.96 27.70 18.99
C ARG A 101 -30.44 26.27 18.84
N VAL A 102 -29.61 25.83 19.79
CA VAL A 102 -29.23 24.41 19.91
C VAL A 102 -30.48 23.50 19.93
N PRO A 103 -30.41 22.27 19.37
CA PRO A 103 -31.56 21.38 19.29
C PRO A 103 -32.01 20.88 20.67
N ALA A 104 -33.28 20.48 20.80
CA ALA A 104 -33.78 19.78 21.98
C ALA A 104 -33.24 18.33 22.04
N SER A 105 -33.05 17.70 20.88
CA SER A 105 -32.33 16.42 20.74
C SER A 105 -31.78 16.30 19.32
N TRP A 106 -30.74 15.48 19.16
CA TRP A 106 -30.20 15.18 17.84
C TRP A 106 -29.63 13.76 17.80
N LYS A 107 -29.44 13.25 16.59
CA LYS A 107 -28.78 11.97 16.35
C LYS A 107 -28.09 11.93 14.99
N LEU A 108 -27.16 11.00 14.82
CA LEU A 108 -26.60 10.66 13.52
C LEU A 108 -27.31 9.44 12.94
N GLN A 109 -27.46 9.43 11.62
CA GLN A 109 -27.99 8.30 10.85
C GLN A 109 -27.08 7.97 9.67
N ARG A 110 -26.94 6.67 9.38
CA ARG A 110 -26.22 6.18 8.20
C ARG A 110 -27.17 5.67 7.14
N TRP A 111 -26.77 5.77 5.88
CA TRP A 111 -27.43 5.07 4.79
C TRP A 111 -27.03 3.59 4.77
N THR A 112 -28.00 2.70 4.66
CA THR A 112 -27.78 1.24 4.62
C THR A 112 -27.71 0.69 3.19
N GLY A 113 -27.92 1.54 2.18
CA GLY A 113 -28.13 1.13 0.79
C GLY A 113 -29.59 1.31 0.35
N SER A 114 -30.54 1.18 1.27
CA SER A 114 -31.98 1.27 1.00
C SER A 114 -32.78 2.14 1.99
N ALA A 115 -32.28 2.32 3.21
CA ALA A 115 -32.91 3.13 4.25
C ALA A 115 -31.89 3.80 5.19
N TYR A 116 -32.33 4.78 5.98
CA TYR A 116 -31.54 5.34 7.06
C TYR A 116 -31.69 4.54 8.34
N ALA A 117 -30.58 4.30 9.03
CA ALA A 117 -30.54 3.67 10.34
C ALA A 117 -29.83 4.57 11.36
N ASP A 118 -30.35 4.62 12.58
CA ASP A 118 -29.77 5.37 13.71
C ASP A 118 -28.40 4.78 14.08
N ILE A 119 -27.42 5.67 14.32
CA ILE A 119 -26.12 5.29 14.84
C ILE A 119 -26.20 5.30 16.38
N PRO A 120 -25.93 4.18 17.08
CA PRO A 120 -25.88 4.16 18.53
C PRO A 120 -24.76 5.05 19.06
N GLY A 121 -25.02 5.86 20.08
CA GLY A 121 -24.02 6.73 20.70
C GLY A 121 -24.61 7.69 21.73
N THR A 122 -23.73 8.46 22.37
CA THR A 122 -24.10 9.58 23.25
C THR A 122 -24.07 10.87 22.46
N TYR A 123 -25.12 11.69 22.58
CA TYR A 123 -25.32 12.90 21.78
C TYR A 123 -25.33 14.16 22.67
N PRO A 124 -24.15 14.75 22.97
CA PRO A 124 -24.06 15.94 23.81
C PRO A 124 -24.65 17.17 23.09
N ILE A 125 -25.10 18.16 23.88
CA ILE A 125 -25.59 19.45 23.37
C ILE A 125 -24.89 20.57 24.14
N ALA A 126 -23.77 21.03 23.60
CA ALA A 126 -22.96 22.11 24.11
C ALA A 126 -22.90 23.26 23.11
N VAL A 127 -22.95 24.49 23.63
CA VAL A 127 -22.67 25.72 22.87
C VAL A 127 -21.17 26.01 22.88
N ASN A 128 -20.68 26.69 21.83
CA ASN A 128 -19.28 27.09 21.67
C ASN A 128 -18.27 25.93 21.68
N ALA A 129 -18.68 24.74 21.24
CA ALA A 129 -17.84 23.56 21.20
C ALA A 129 -18.32 22.58 20.13
N TYR A 130 -17.41 21.71 19.69
CA TYR A 130 -17.78 20.50 18.98
C TYR A 130 -18.47 19.51 19.92
N ASN A 131 -19.57 18.95 19.43
CA ASN A 131 -20.31 17.88 20.07
C ASN A 131 -19.90 16.57 19.42
N THR A 132 -18.94 15.90 20.04
CA THR A 132 -18.34 14.65 19.55
C THR A 132 -19.23 13.45 19.87
N VAL A 133 -19.41 12.58 18.86
CA VAL A 133 -20.07 11.28 18.99
C VAL A 133 -19.08 10.21 18.51
N THR A 134 -18.81 9.23 19.36
CA THR A 134 -18.02 8.04 19.02
C THR A 134 -18.93 6.83 18.91
N PHE A 135 -18.64 5.94 17.96
CA PHE A 135 -19.46 4.76 17.67
C PHE A 135 -18.60 3.64 17.09
N SER A 136 -19.14 2.41 17.07
CA SER A 136 -18.51 1.31 16.34
C SER A 136 -18.37 1.68 14.87
N GLN A 137 -17.22 1.38 14.27
CA GLN A 137 -16.92 1.73 12.89
C GLN A 137 -18.03 1.27 11.93
N ILE A 138 -18.45 2.18 11.04
CA ILE A 138 -19.48 1.93 10.02
C ILE A 138 -18.95 2.27 8.63
N SER A 139 -19.49 1.62 7.60
CA SER A 139 -19.29 1.98 6.20
C SER A 139 -20.59 2.54 5.61
N THR A 140 -20.54 3.73 5.00
CA THR A 140 -21.73 4.40 4.46
C THR A 140 -21.38 5.41 3.36
N THR A 141 -22.27 5.59 2.38
CA THR A 141 -22.17 6.67 1.39
C THR A 141 -22.86 7.95 1.83
N ARG A 142 -23.63 7.92 2.93
CA ARG A 142 -24.30 9.12 3.47
C ARG A 142 -24.31 9.13 4.99
N LEU A 143 -24.04 10.30 5.55
CA LEU A 143 -24.15 10.57 6.99
C LEU A 143 -25.12 11.73 7.18
N ARG A 144 -26.19 11.50 7.93
CA ARG A 144 -27.24 12.49 8.17
C ARG A 144 -27.27 12.88 9.64
N VAL A 145 -27.20 14.18 9.92
CA VAL A 145 -27.46 14.79 11.23
C VAL A 145 -28.94 15.12 11.29
N VAL A 146 -29.68 14.50 12.22
CA VAL A 146 -31.10 14.77 12.44
C VAL A 146 -31.25 15.55 13.73
N LEU A 147 -31.88 16.72 13.65
CA LEU A 147 -32.07 17.66 14.75
C LEU A 147 -33.56 17.84 15.01
N ASN A 148 -33.97 17.69 16.27
CA ASN A 148 -35.31 18.07 16.72
C ASN A 148 -35.23 19.41 17.42
N SER A 149 -35.94 20.39 16.89
CA SER A 149 -35.96 21.73 17.45
C SER A 149 -36.64 21.79 18.82
N GLY A 150 -36.26 22.76 19.64
CA GLY A 150 -37.07 23.22 20.76
C GLY A 150 -38.15 24.19 20.25
N GLN A 151 -38.36 25.29 20.98
CA GLN A 151 -39.27 26.36 20.52
C GLN A 151 -38.73 27.20 19.36
N ALA A 152 -37.41 27.26 19.18
CA ALA A 152 -36.74 27.96 18.09
C ALA A 152 -36.26 26.98 17.00
N SER A 153 -35.88 27.50 15.83
CA SER A 153 -35.28 26.72 14.74
C SER A 153 -33.87 26.20 15.10
N VAL A 154 -33.30 25.34 14.26
CA VAL A 154 -31.98 24.71 14.49
C VAL A 154 -30.98 25.11 13.40
N GLY A 155 -29.69 24.92 13.70
CA GLY A 155 -28.63 25.20 12.74
C GLY A 155 -27.28 24.59 13.10
N LEU A 156 -26.38 24.57 12.12
CA LEU A 156 -25.03 24.01 12.21
C LEU A 156 -24.02 25.00 11.63
N LEU A 157 -22.82 25.01 12.22
CA LEU A 157 -21.67 25.73 11.71
C LEU A 157 -20.66 24.81 11.03
N GLU A 158 -20.50 23.57 11.50
CA GLU A 158 -19.56 22.60 10.92
C GLU A 158 -19.96 21.18 11.36
N VAL A 159 -19.76 20.21 10.47
CA VAL A 159 -19.85 18.77 10.72
C VAL A 159 -18.55 18.12 10.27
N ARG A 160 -17.86 17.43 11.18
CA ARG A 160 -16.68 16.62 10.88
C ARG A 160 -17.05 15.16 10.96
N ALA A 161 -16.61 14.37 10.00
CA ALA A 161 -16.79 12.92 10.00
C ALA A 161 -15.40 12.30 10.01
N TRP A 162 -15.08 11.62 11.10
CA TRP A 162 -13.77 11.07 11.34
C TRP A 162 -13.75 9.63 10.89
N ALA A 163 -13.05 9.41 9.78
CA ALA A 163 -12.52 8.09 9.53
C ALA A 163 -11.53 7.79 10.66
N PRO A 164 -11.50 6.56 11.20
CA PRO A 164 -10.28 6.12 11.85
C PRO A 164 -9.13 6.47 10.92
N ASP A 165 -7.93 6.63 11.44
CA ASP A 165 -6.74 6.33 10.65
C ASP A 165 -6.70 4.81 10.34
N SER A 166 -7.72 4.36 9.62
CA SER A 166 -7.77 3.26 8.69
C SER A 166 -7.70 3.84 7.28
N ASN A 167 -7.08 5.01 7.11
CA ASN A 167 -6.71 5.56 5.82
C ASN A 167 -5.33 4.98 5.48
N PRO A 168 -5.24 3.90 4.67
CA PRO A 168 -4.32 4.03 3.58
C PRO A 168 -4.66 5.36 2.93
N GLY A 169 -3.70 6.23 2.59
CA GLY A 169 -4.08 7.31 1.69
C GLY A 169 -4.69 6.74 0.39
N PRO A 170 -4.69 7.53 -0.67
CA PRO A 170 -4.33 6.95 -1.98
C PRO A 170 -3.08 6.01 -1.92
N SER A 171 -2.36 5.95 -0.78
CA SER A 171 -1.19 5.15 -0.47
C SER A 171 -1.37 3.78 0.19
N GLY A 172 -2.53 3.12 0.31
CA GLY A 172 -2.65 1.67 0.66
C GLY A 172 -1.77 1.02 1.78
N TRP A 173 -1.11 1.78 2.66
CA TRP A 173 -0.06 1.34 3.57
C TRP A 173 -0.58 1.27 5.00
N ASN A 174 -0.63 0.06 5.56
CA ASN A 174 -1.11 -0.19 6.92
C ASN A 174 -0.58 -1.54 7.44
N PRO A 175 0.73 -1.67 7.73
CA PRO A 175 1.27 -2.92 8.26
C PRO A 175 0.68 -3.27 9.63
N PRO A 176 0.50 -4.56 9.96
CA PRO A 176 0.20 -5.01 11.32
C PRO A 176 1.14 -4.37 12.35
N ALA A 177 0.62 -4.00 13.52
CA ALA A 177 1.38 -3.25 14.53
C ALA A 177 2.71 -3.92 14.93
N HIS A 178 2.75 -5.26 14.96
CA HIS A 178 3.95 -6.03 15.28
C HIS A 178 5.01 -6.03 14.17
N LEU A 179 4.67 -5.58 12.96
CA LEU A 179 5.58 -5.44 11.83
C LEU A 179 6.09 -4.02 11.63
N VAL A 180 5.45 -3.01 12.23
CA VAL A 180 5.85 -1.59 12.07
C VAL A 180 7.31 -1.36 12.45
N THR A 181 7.72 -1.81 13.64
CA THR A 181 9.10 -1.65 14.13
C THR A 181 10.13 -2.35 13.22
N PRO A 182 10.02 -3.67 12.94
CA PRO A 182 11.01 -4.34 12.12
C PRO A 182 11.04 -3.84 10.66
N LEU A 183 9.91 -3.37 10.09
CA LEU A 183 9.92 -2.75 8.75
C LEU A 183 10.72 -1.44 8.75
N ASN A 184 10.55 -0.60 9.77
CA ASN A 184 11.34 0.62 9.91
C ASN A 184 12.83 0.34 10.09
N GLU A 185 13.20 -0.70 10.84
CA GLU A 185 14.60 -1.13 10.98
C GLU A 185 15.20 -1.56 9.63
N VAL A 186 14.44 -2.32 8.84
CA VAL A 186 14.85 -2.71 7.47
C VAL A 186 15.06 -1.49 6.60
N TRP A 187 14.14 -0.53 6.59
CA TRP A 187 14.28 0.66 5.76
C TRP A 187 15.45 1.56 6.21
N GLN A 188 15.64 1.75 7.51
CA GLN A 188 16.79 2.51 8.03
C GLN A 188 18.11 1.83 7.66
N HIS A 189 18.16 0.50 7.72
CA HIS A 189 19.32 -0.25 7.26
C HIS A 189 19.60 0.04 5.77
N GLN A 190 18.58 -0.06 4.92
CA GLN A 190 18.68 0.26 3.49
C GLN A 190 19.21 1.68 3.23
N GLU A 191 18.65 2.69 3.91
CA GLU A 191 19.11 4.09 3.77
C GLU A 191 20.56 4.28 4.22
N SER A 192 21.01 3.53 5.23
CA SER A 192 22.38 3.61 5.73
C SER A 192 23.39 2.87 4.85
N THR A 193 22.96 1.78 4.22
CA THR A 193 23.82 0.90 3.41
C THR A 193 24.01 1.44 1.99
N TYR A 194 22.94 1.98 1.37
CA TYR A 194 22.92 2.33 -0.05
C TYR A 194 22.88 3.84 -0.27
N PRO A 195 24.01 4.49 -0.63
CA PRO A 195 24.07 5.95 -0.79
C PRO A 195 23.23 6.47 -1.98
N ASN A 196 22.87 5.60 -2.92
CA ASN A 196 22.05 5.95 -4.08
C ASN A 196 20.69 5.21 -4.11
N LEU A 197 20.15 4.82 -2.96
CA LEU A 197 18.88 4.10 -2.83
C LEU A 197 17.74 4.77 -3.64
N TYR A 198 17.59 6.09 -3.49
CA TYR A 198 16.55 6.85 -4.18
C TYR A 198 16.92 7.23 -5.62
N GLY A 199 18.19 7.31 -5.97
CA GLY A 199 18.60 7.69 -7.34
C GLY A 199 18.76 6.51 -8.29
N PHE A 200 18.83 5.27 -7.79
CA PHE A 200 18.86 4.08 -8.62
C PHE A 200 17.52 3.88 -9.36
N ARG A 201 17.58 3.61 -10.66
CA ARG A 201 16.42 3.60 -11.60
C ARG A 201 16.25 2.29 -12.36
N ASN A 202 16.82 1.20 -11.84
CA ASN A 202 16.73 -0.11 -12.47
C ASN A 202 16.13 -1.20 -11.60
N TYR A 203 15.48 -0.86 -10.48
CA TYR A 203 14.76 -1.87 -9.70
C TYR A 203 13.68 -2.54 -10.56
N GLY A 204 13.24 -3.75 -10.19
CA GLY A 204 12.12 -4.45 -10.83
C GLY A 204 10.86 -3.57 -10.88
N TRP A 205 10.67 -2.68 -9.91
CA TRP A 205 9.66 -1.62 -9.92
C TRP A 205 9.77 -0.72 -11.17
N ASP A 206 10.96 -0.19 -11.44
CA ASP A 206 11.22 0.70 -12.57
C ASP A 206 11.05 -0.02 -13.92
N GLN A 207 11.40 -1.31 -13.96
CA GLN A 207 11.28 -2.14 -15.16
C GLN A 207 9.81 -2.41 -15.50
N ILE A 208 9.01 -2.84 -14.52
CA ILE A 208 7.57 -3.08 -14.71
C ILE A 208 6.85 -1.77 -15.10
N MET A 209 7.17 -0.66 -14.44
CA MET A 209 6.56 0.63 -14.74
C MET A 209 6.92 1.13 -16.15
N ALA A 210 8.17 0.98 -16.58
CA ALA A 210 8.59 1.33 -17.94
C ALA A 210 7.88 0.50 -19.02
N ASN A 211 7.50 -0.74 -18.69
CA ASN A 211 6.89 -1.67 -19.63
C ASN A 211 5.36 -1.75 -19.53
N GLY A 212 4.73 -0.78 -18.84
CA GLY A 212 3.28 -0.71 -18.71
C GLY A 212 2.65 -1.94 -18.05
N GLY A 213 3.34 -2.53 -17.06
CA GLY A 213 2.80 -3.65 -16.30
C GLY A 213 3.17 -5.03 -16.83
N SER A 214 4.29 -5.16 -17.53
CA SER A 214 4.85 -6.47 -17.92
C SER A 214 6.36 -6.52 -17.68
N ILE A 215 6.93 -7.72 -17.71
CA ILE A 215 8.38 -7.90 -17.59
C ILE A 215 8.87 -8.94 -18.59
N ASN A 216 9.95 -8.59 -19.29
CA ASN A 216 10.58 -9.39 -20.32
C ASN A 216 11.83 -10.05 -19.76
N TYR A 217 11.96 -11.35 -20.01
CA TYR A 217 13.08 -12.17 -19.59
C TYR A 217 13.83 -12.72 -20.79
N CYS A 218 15.15 -12.82 -20.65
CA CYS A 218 15.97 -13.65 -21.53
C CYS A 218 16.60 -14.80 -20.74
N VAL A 219 16.45 -16.02 -21.23
CA VAL A 219 17.01 -17.20 -20.57
C VAL A 219 18.46 -17.37 -21.02
N ARG A 220 19.39 -17.45 -20.08
CA ARG A 220 20.80 -17.78 -20.31
C ARG A 220 21.02 -19.23 -19.88
N TRP A 221 21.02 -20.14 -20.85
CA TRP A 221 21.18 -21.57 -20.61
C TRP A 221 22.66 -21.94 -20.58
N ASP A 222 23.27 -21.84 -19.39
CA ASP A 222 24.67 -22.13 -19.14
C ASP A 222 24.85 -23.57 -18.61
N SER A 223 24.37 -24.52 -19.40
CA SER A 223 24.51 -25.96 -19.17
C SER A 223 24.91 -26.61 -20.48
N SER A 224 25.49 -27.82 -20.46
CA SER A 224 25.74 -28.61 -21.68
C SER A 224 24.53 -29.46 -22.09
N ALA A 225 23.55 -29.62 -21.20
CA ALA A 225 22.35 -30.40 -21.48
C ALA A 225 21.51 -29.75 -22.58
N THR A 226 20.74 -30.58 -23.28
CA THR A 226 19.75 -30.14 -24.27
C THR A 226 18.43 -29.74 -23.61
N VAL A 227 17.71 -28.82 -24.22
CA VAL A 227 16.38 -28.36 -23.81
C VAL A 227 15.41 -28.62 -24.95
N THR A 228 14.30 -29.30 -24.66
CA THR A 228 13.18 -29.52 -25.61
C THR A 228 12.25 -28.32 -25.65
N ALA A 229 11.40 -28.22 -26.69
CA ALA A 229 10.32 -27.22 -26.72
C ALA A 229 9.41 -27.29 -25.49
N ALA A 230 9.05 -28.50 -25.04
CA ALA A 230 8.23 -28.68 -23.84
C ALA A 230 8.92 -28.18 -22.57
N GLN A 231 10.22 -28.43 -22.42
CA GLN A 231 11.00 -27.89 -21.30
C GLN A 231 11.12 -26.37 -21.36
N ARG A 232 11.34 -25.79 -22.55
CA ARG A 232 11.31 -24.32 -22.75
C ARG A 232 10.01 -23.72 -22.24
N ASP A 233 8.88 -24.30 -22.64
CA ASP A 233 7.55 -23.80 -22.26
C ASP A 233 7.29 -23.98 -20.75
N GLN A 234 7.74 -25.09 -20.16
CA GLN A 234 7.68 -25.33 -18.72
C GLN A 234 8.55 -24.35 -17.92
N ILE A 235 9.75 -24.01 -18.41
CA ILE A 235 10.62 -23.00 -17.80
C ILE A 235 9.92 -21.65 -17.79
N HIS A 236 9.34 -21.22 -18.91
CA HIS A 236 8.58 -19.97 -18.96
C HIS A 236 7.39 -20.00 -18.00
N ALA A 237 6.55 -21.04 -18.06
CA ALA A 237 5.39 -21.15 -17.19
C ALA A 237 5.78 -21.14 -15.70
N THR A 238 6.88 -21.81 -15.34
CA THR A 238 7.38 -21.85 -13.96
C THR A 238 7.87 -20.50 -13.50
N LEU A 239 8.70 -19.83 -14.31
CA LEU A 239 9.16 -18.47 -14.04
C LEU A 239 7.99 -17.51 -13.80
N ALA A 240 6.98 -17.57 -14.67
CA ALA A 240 5.77 -16.76 -14.54
C ALA A 240 5.01 -17.06 -13.23
N ARG A 241 4.85 -18.33 -12.85
CA ARG A 241 4.18 -18.70 -11.58
C ARG A 241 4.93 -18.20 -10.35
N GLN A 242 6.26 -18.31 -10.34
CA GLN A 242 7.07 -17.87 -9.19
C GLN A 242 7.07 -16.34 -9.08
N PHE A 243 7.27 -15.62 -10.20
CA PHE A 243 7.22 -14.15 -10.22
C PHE A 243 5.85 -13.61 -9.79
N LYS A 244 4.77 -14.27 -10.22
CA LYS A 244 3.39 -13.91 -9.86
C LYS A 244 3.17 -13.86 -8.34
N LYS A 245 3.85 -14.69 -7.55
CA LYS A 245 3.70 -14.69 -6.08
C LYS A 245 4.11 -13.36 -5.45
N TRP A 246 5.19 -12.73 -5.93
CA TRP A 246 5.58 -11.38 -5.52
C TRP A 246 4.59 -10.32 -6.01
N MET A 247 4.07 -10.47 -7.22
CA MET A 247 3.11 -9.50 -7.77
C MET A 247 1.75 -9.55 -7.08
N ASP A 248 1.31 -10.75 -6.69
CA ASP A 248 0.02 -10.97 -6.01
C ASP A 248 -0.04 -10.25 -4.66
N VAL A 249 1.09 -10.09 -3.95
CA VAL A 249 1.09 -9.35 -2.68
C VAL A 249 0.87 -7.85 -2.86
N MET A 250 1.01 -7.33 -4.09
CA MET A 250 0.82 -5.92 -4.43
C MET A 250 -0.56 -5.58 -4.98
N VAL A 251 -1.36 -6.57 -5.40
CA VAL A 251 -2.67 -6.30 -6.00
C VAL A 251 -3.57 -5.55 -5.01
N GLY A 252 -4.04 -4.37 -5.42
CA GLY A 252 -4.87 -3.49 -4.59
C GLY A 252 -4.11 -2.74 -3.48
N HIS A 253 -2.78 -2.86 -3.43
CA HIS A 253 -1.95 -2.21 -2.42
C HIS A 253 -1.37 -0.89 -2.92
N ASN A 254 -1.57 0.17 -2.14
CA ASN A 254 -0.80 1.42 -2.19
C ASN A 254 -0.68 2.10 -3.56
N GLY A 255 -1.79 2.15 -4.30
CA GLY A 255 -1.80 2.75 -5.64
C GLY A 255 -0.99 1.95 -6.66
N TRP A 256 -0.63 0.69 -6.36
CA TRP A 256 -0.08 -0.23 -7.34
C TRP A 256 -1.07 -0.40 -8.50
N PRO A 257 -0.67 -0.09 -9.76
CA PRO A 257 -1.61 0.07 -10.85
C PRO A 257 -1.98 -1.22 -11.57
N TYR A 258 -1.34 -2.35 -11.24
CA TYR A 258 -1.46 -3.60 -12.00
C TYR A 258 -2.15 -4.70 -11.20
N THR A 259 -3.19 -5.30 -11.76
CA THR A 259 -3.84 -6.51 -11.22
C THR A 259 -3.19 -7.80 -11.71
N ASN A 260 -2.35 -7.70 -12.74
CA ASN A 260 -1.57 -8.78 -13.31
C ASN A 260 -0.30 -8.21 -13.96
N VAL A 261 0.85 -8.86 -13.76
CA VAL A 261 2.12 -8.51 -14.42
C VAL A 261 2.60 -9.73 -15.21
N PRO A 262 2.34 -9.78 -16.54
CA PRO A 262 2.78 -10.90 -17.35
C PRO A 262 4.31 -10.96 -17.46
N VAL A 263 4.86 -12.16 -17.23
CA VAL A 263 6.25 -12.49 -17.57
C VAL A 263 6.29 -13.02 -19.00
N LYS A 264 7.18 -12.46 -19.82
CA LYS A 264 7.42 -12.91 -21.20
C LYS A 264 8.86 -13.37 -21.33
N VAL A 265 9.10 -14.58 -21.83
CA VAL A 265 10.45 -14.96 -22.28
C VAL A 265 10.60 -14.53 -23.73
N VAL A 266 11.49 -13.57 -23.99
CA VAL A 266 11.67 -12.96 -25.32
C VAL A 266 12.94 -13.44 -26.03
N GLY A 267 13.86 -14.08 -25.30
CA GLY A 267 15.09 -14.60 -25.88
C GLY A 267 15.71 -15.76 -25.10
N TRP A 268 16.59 -16.48 -25.78
CA TRP A 268 17.41 -17.55 -25.24
C TRP A 268 18.85 -17.42 -25.70
N ALA A 269 19.80 -17.50 -24.77
CA ALA A 269 21.22 -17.57 -25.04
C ALA A 269 21.78 -18.96 -24.72
N VAL A 270 22.55 -19.52 -25.65
CA VAL A 270 23.21 -20.83 -25.55
C VAL A 270 24.64 -20.78 -26.09
N ARG A 271 25.48 -21.76 -25.73
CA ARG A 271 26.80 -21.91 -26.35
C ARG A 271 26.69 -22.49 -27.75
N ASP A 272 25.84 -23.50 -27.90
CA ASP A 272 25.63 -24.21 -29.15
C ASP A 272 24.12 -24.26 -29.46
N ARG A 273 23.75 -23.97 -30.71
CA ARG A 273 22.37 -24.02 -31.17
C ARG A 273 21.76 -25.42 -31.03
N ALA A 274 22.58 -26.47 -31.13
CA ALA A 274 22.17 -27.86 -30.99
C ALA A 274 21.63 -28.19 -29.59
N GLN A 275 21.89 -27.35 -28.59
CA GLN A 275 21.34 -27.49 -27.26
C GLN A 275 19.83 -27.25 -27.22
N LEU A 276 19.28 -26.48 -28.16
CA LEU A 276 17.86 -26.17 -28.22
C LEU A 276 17.19 -27.10 -29.24
N GLN A 277 16.45 -28.09 -28.76
CA GLN A 277 15.73 -29.09 -29.57
C GLN A 277 14.37 -28.56 -30.04
N TRP A 278 14.36 -27.34 -30.53
CA TRP A 278 13.25 -26.68 -31.23
C TRP A 278 13.81 -25.72 -32.27
N SER A 279 12.99 -25.29 -33.23
CA SER A 279 13.41 -24.39 -34.32
C SER A 279 12.36 -23.34 -34.69
N ASP A 280 11.32 -23.16 -33.88
CA ASP A 280 10.39 -22.06 -34.07
C ASP A 280 11.06 -20.69 -33.81
N THR A 281 10.37 -19.63 -34.20
CA THR A 281 10.84 -18.24 -34.12
C THR A 281 10.08 -17.46 -33.05
N SER A 282 9.62 -18.13 -31.98
CA SER A 282 8.80 -17.47 -30.96
C SER A 282 9.60 -16.51 -30.07
N VAL A 283 10.93 -16.63 -30.07
CA VAL A 283 11.88 -15.87 -29.26
C VAL A 283 13.18 -15.67 -30.02
N ASP A 284 13.96 -14.65 -29.66
CA ASP A 284 15.28 -14.44 -30.20
C ASP A 284 16.27 -15.49 -29.68
N ILE A 285 17.16 -15.98 -30.55
CA ILE A 285 18.18 -16.97 -30.19
C ILE A 285 19.56 -16.37 -30.35
N TYR A 286 20.32 -16.33 -29.26
CA TYR A 286 21.70 -15.87 -29.21
C TYR A 286 22.63 -17.06 -29.03
N VAL A 287 23.49 -17.31 -30.02
CA VAL A 287 24.37 -18.49 -30.02
C VAL A 287 25.82 -18.02 -29.86
N ASN A 288 26.54 -18.63 -28.93
CA ASN A 288 27.97 -18.42 -28.70
C ASN A 288 28.36 -16.96 -28.40
N ASN A 289 27.41 -16.12 -27.98
CA ASN A 289 27.72 -14.84 -27.37
C ASN A 289 28.01 -15.08 -25.89
N ILE A 290 29.25 -14.94 -25.45
CA ILE A 290 29.69 -15.32 -24.10
C ILE A 290 30.16 -14.08 -23.32
N ARG A 291 29.68 -13.92 -22.08
CA ARG A 291 30.12 -12.93 -21.08
C ARG A 291 30.12 -13.58 -19.70
N GLU A 292 31.05 -13.16 -18.82
CA GLU A 292 31.26 -13.79 -17.51
C GLU A 292 31.39 -15.33 -17.58
N ASN A 293 31.95 -15.84 -18.68
CA ASN A 293 31.99 -17.26 -19.00
C ASN A 293 30.62 -17.95 -19.01
N ALA A 294 29.55 -17.30 -19.48
CA ALA A 294 28.22 -17.86 -19.67
C ALA A 294 27.57 -17.31 -20.96
N PRO A 295 26.64 -18.03 -21.62
CA PRO A 295 25.86 -17.50 -22.74
C PRO A 295 25.13 -16.23 -22.37
N GLN A 296 25.15 -15.23 -23.25
CA GLN A 296 24.69 -13.87 -23.03
C GLN A 296 23.69 -13.47 -24.12
N CYS A 297 22.52 -13.02 -23.71
CA CYS A 297 21.56 -12.37 -24.61
C CYS A 297 22.12 -11.01 -25.07
N ALA A 298 21.69 -10.47 -26.21
CA ALA A 298 22.29 -9.25 -26.75
C ALA A 298 22.31 -8.10 -25.72
N GLU A 299 23.50 -7.69 -25.25
CA GLU A 299 23.66 -6.62 -24.26
C GLU A 299 22.97 -5.31 -24.69
N PRO A 300 23.00 -4.90 -25.99
CA PRO A 300 22.25 -3.73 -26.45
C PRO A 300 20.73 -3.80 -26.27
N CYS A 301 20.16 -4.99 -26.03
CA CYS A 301 18.74 -5.21 -25.75
C CYS A 301 18.43 -5.34 -24.25
N GLY A 302 19.44 -5.48 -23.39
CA GLY A 302 19.23 -5.70 -21.96
C GLY A 302 19.04 -4.39 -21.21
N ARG A 303 18.00 -4.33 -20.37
CA ARG A 303 17.70 -3.18 -19.50
C ARG A 303 18.82 -2.83 -18.54
N PHE A 304 19.54 -3.84 -18.03
CA PHE A 304 20.76 -3.64 -17.21
C PHE A 304 21.81 -2.76 -17.90
N PHE A 305 21.98 -2.91 -19.22
CA PHE A 305 22.93 -2.14 -20.03
C PHE A 305 22.35 -0.82 -20.56
N ASN A 306 21.03 -0.65 -20.47
CA ASN A 306 20.27 0.49 -20.99
C ASN A 306 19.28 1.02 -19.93
N GLN A 307 19.80 1.42 -18.76
CA GLN A 307 18.98 1.77 -17.60
C GLN A 307 18.09 3.00 -17.80
N ASN A 308 18.36 3.80 -18.85
CA ASN A 308 17.49 4.90 -19.28
C ASN A 308 16.21 4.43 -19.99
N GLY A 309 16.04 3.11 -20.20
CA GLY A 309 14.87 2.51 -20.84
C GLY A 309 14.79 2.73 -22.36
N THR A 310 15.88 3.12 -23.01
CA THR A 310 15.95 3.28 -24.46
C THR A 310 16.94 2.29 -25.06
N TYR A 311 16.59 1.68 -26.19
CA TYR A 311 17.34 0.56 -26.77
C TYR A 311 17.80 0.86 -28.21
N PRO A 312 18.59 1.91 -28.45
CA PRO A 312 18.91 2.39 -29.80
C PRO A 312 19.73 1.38 -30.61
N ASN A 313 20.46 0.49 -29.94
CA ASN A 313 21.36 -0.47 -30.55
C ASN A 313 20.85 -1.92 -30.44
N CYS A 314 19.63 -2.15 -29.94
CA CYS A 314 19.07 -3.48 -29.82
C CYS A 314 18.77 -4.05 -31.22
N PRO A 315 19.35 -5.20 -31.61
CA PRO A 315 18.95 -5.89 -32.83
C PRO A 315 17.46 -6.23 -32.79
N GLY A 316 16.71 -5.90 -33.85
CA GLY A 316 15.25 -6.02 -33.88
C GLY A 316 14.51 -4.82 -33.27
N GLY A 317 15.23 -3.88 -32.65
CA GLY A 317 14.68 -2.67 -32.06
C GLY A 317 14.08 -2.90 -30.66
N ALA A 318 13.50 -1.84 -30.09
CA ALA A 318 13.06 -1.84 -28.70
C ALA A 318 12.02 -2.92 -28.36
N SER A 319 11.27 -3.47 -29.31
CA SER A 319 10.32 -4.57 -29.04
C SER A 319 10.99 -5.90 -28.69
N HIS A 320 12.29 -6.03 -28.92
CA HIS A 320 13.10 -7.23 -28.62
C HIS A 320 13.90 -7.10 -27.32
N HIS A 321 13.71 -6.01 -26.56
CA HIS A 321 14.42 -5.82 -25.30
C HIS A 321 14.01 -6.84 -24.23
N TYR A 322 14.92 -7.10 -23.30
CA TYR A 322 14.64 -7.87 -22.08
C TYR A 322 15.04 -7.07 -20.85
N ASP A 323 14.29 -7.24 -19.77
CA ASP A 323 14.55 -6.55 -18.51
C ASP A 323 15.45 -7.36 -17.59
N MET A 324 15.13 -8.65 -17.49
CA MET A 324 15.77 -9.60 -16.58
C MET A 324 16.41 -10.75 -17.35
N SER A 325 17.48 -11.32 -16.79
CA SER A 325 18.08 -12.57 -17.26
C SER A 325 17.77 -13.70 -16.29
N LEU A 326 17.26 -14.83 -16.78
CA LEU A 326 17.22 -16.06 -16.00
C LEU A 326 18.43 -16.92 -16.39
N TRP A 327 19.47 -16.94 -15.56
CA TRP A 327 20.65 -17.75 -15.77
C TRP A 327 20.47 -19.11 -15.11
N LEU A 328 20.44 -20.14 -15.95
CA LEU A 328 20.38 -21.52 -15.50
C LEU A 328 21.77 -22.13 -15.71
N THR A 329 22.57 -22.12 -14.63
CA THR A 329 23.98 -22.54 -14.67
C THR A 329 24.13 -23.97 -14.17
N ALA A 330 24.74 -24.84 -14.96
CA ALA A 330 25.07 -26.21 -14.55
C ALA A 330 26.03 -26.24 -13.36
N GLY A 331 25.72 -27.06 -12.37
CA GLY A 331 26.56 -27.25 -11.17
C GLY A 331 26.65 -26.03 -10.24
N PHE A 332 25.87 -24.98 -10.47
CA PHE A 332 25.85 -23.81 -9.59
C PHE A 332 25.05 -24.12 -8.32
N GLY A 333 25.73 -24.02 -7.16
CA GLY A 333 25.10 -24.15 -5.85
C GLY A 333 24.67 -22.78 -5.31
N GLY A 334 23.46 -22.69 -4.77
CA GLY A 334 22.88 -21.45 -4.27
C GLY A 334 22.20 -20.61 -5.36
N GLY A 335 22.10 -19.31 -5.10
CA GLY A 335 21.49 -18.33 -5.99
C GLY A 335 22.24 -17.00 -5.96
N ALA A 336 22.00 -16.19 -6.98
CA ALA A 336 22.37 -14.77 -7.00
C ALA A 336 21.31 -13.99 -7.78
N GLY A 337 20.93 -12.82 -7.28
CA GLY A 337 19.83 -12.03 -7.83
C GLY A 337 20.11 -10.53 -7.75
N GLY A 338 19.38 -9.77 -8.55
CA GLY A 338 19.47 -8.32 -8.58
C GLY A 338 18.64 -7.70 -9.69
N ASP A 339 18.95 -6.45 -10.02
CA ASP A 339 18.29 -5.67 -11.06
C ASP A 339 18.51 -6.23 -12.49
N TRP A 340 19.45 -7.14 -12.67
CA TRP A 340 19.74 -7.81 -13.93
C TRP A 340 19.04 -9.17 -14.10
N GLY A 341 18.39 -9.68 -13.05
CA GLY A 341 17.69 -10.97 -13.04
C GLY A 341 18.14 -11.92 -11.95
N GLN A 342 18.11 -13.23 -12.24
CA GLN A 342 18.43 -14.30 -11.29
C GLN A 342 19.38 -15.32 -11.92
N ARG A 343 20.30 -15.84 -11.13
CA ARG A 343 21.16 -16.99 -11.45
C ARG A 343 20.99 -18.08 -10.41
N ILE A 344 20.69 -19.28 -10.89
CA ILE A 344 20.49 -20.46 -10.07
C ILE A 344 21.00 -21.72 -10.79
N GLY A 345 21.15 -22.81 -10.05
CA GLY A 345 21.51 -24.12 -10.60
C GLY A 345 20.48 -24.60 -11.63
N SER A 346 20.94 -24.97 -12.83
CA SER A 346 20.05 -25.48 -13.90
C SER A 346 19.33 -26.76 -13.46
N GLU A 347 20.05 -27.66 -12.80
CA GLU A 347 19.56 -28.93 -12.28
C GLU A 347 18.53 -28.67 -11.17
N TYR A 348 18.81 -27.73 -10.28
CA TYR A 348 17.89 -27.33 -9.21
C TYR A 348 16.58 -26.77 -9.78
N TYR A 349 16.65 -25.85 -10.75
CA TYR A 349 15.45 -25.29 -11.37
C TYR A 349 14.64 -26.36 -12.10
N MET A 350 15.30 -27.18 -12.93
CA MET A 350 14.66 -28.22 -13.73
C MET A 350 13.99 -29.30 -12.85
N ASN A 351 14.60 -29.65 -11.73
CA ASN A 351 14.02 -30.61 -10.77
C ASN A 351 12.81 -30.03 -10.00
N ASN A 352 12.62 -28.71 -10.00
CA ASN A 352 11.56 -28.02 -9.27
C ASN A 352 10.53 -27.34 -10.18
N LEU A 353 10.48 -27.67 -11.48
CA LEU A 353 9.54 -27.05 -12.44
C LEU A 353 8.07 -27.13 -12.02
N ASN A 354 7.69 -28.13 -11.23
CA ASN A 354 6.31 -28.29 -10.74
C ASN A 354 6.14 -27.97 -9.25
N ALA A 355 7.21 -27.53 -8.57
CA ALA A 355 7.12 -27.13 -7.17
C ALA A 355 6.22 -25.90 -7.04
N ASP A 356 5.43 -25.84 -5.97
CA ASP A 356 4.65 -24.64 -5.67
C ASP A 356 5.59 -23.46 -5.38
N ASN A 357 6.64 -23.68 -4.58
CA ASN A 357 7.64 -22.67 -4.25
C ASN A 357 9.03 -23.16 -4.62
N ILE A 358 9.71 -22.44 -5.52
CA ILE A 358 11.13 -22.64 -5.80
C ILE A 358 11.89 -21.68 -4.90
N HIS A 359 12.21 -22.14 -3.69
CA HIS A 359 12.78 -21.33 -2.61
C HIS A 359 13.89 -20.38 -3.08
N ILE A 360 14.97 -20.90 -3.68
CA ILE A 360 16.10 -20.07 -4.10
C ILE A 360 15.66 -19.03 -5.12
N LEU A 361 14.87 -19.42 -6.13
CA LEU A 361 14.40 -18.46 -7.14
C LEU A 361 13.55 -17.35 -6.53
N LEU A 362 12.63 -17.68 -5.61
CA LEU A 362 11.79 -16.67 -4.95
C LEU A 362 12.63 -15.68 -4.15
N HIS A 363 13.67 -16.16 -3.46
CA HIS A 363 14.63 -15.34 -2.75
C HIS A 363 15.38 -14.41 -3.71
N GLU A 364 15.97 -14.95 -4.79
CA GLU A 364 16.69 -14.13 -5.78
C GLU A 364 15.81 -13.11 -6.50
N MET A 365 14.51 -13.41 -6.68
CA MET A 365 13.54 -12.45 -7.20
C MET A 365 13.33 -11.27 -6.25
N GLY A 366 13.45 -11.46 -4.92
CA GLY A 366 13.34 -10.38 -3.95
C GLY A 366 14.40 -9.30 -4.15
N HIS A 367 15.65 -9.70 -4.44
CA HIS A 367 16.76 -8.78 -4.72
C HIS A 367 16.50 -7.91 -5.96
N SER A 368 15.78 -8.41 -6.96
CA SER A 368 15.39 -7.59 -8.10
C SER A 368 14.57 -6.37 -7.72
N PHE A 369 13.86 -6.42 -6.58
CA PHE A 369 13.04 -5.33 -6.07
C PHE A 369 13.70 -4.56 -4.92
N GLY A 370 14.98 -4.83 -4.65
CA GLY A 370 15.78 -4.15 -3.64
C GLY A 370 15.78 -4.82 -2.27
N LEU A 371 15.10 -5.95 -2.07
CA LEU A 371 15.16 -6.64 -0.78
C LEU A 371 16.58 -7.18 -0.51
N ASP A 372 17.12 -6.92 0.68
CA ASP A 372 18.46 -7.38 1.07
C ASP A 372 18.47 -8.83 1.55
N ASP A 373 19.67 -9.39 1.56
CA ASP A 373 20.02 -10.54 2.37
C ASP A 373 20.12 -10.18 3.86
N PHE A 374 19.73 -11.12 4.72
CA PHE A 374 19.80 -10.98 6.18
C PHE A 374 20.74 -12.01 6.82
N TYR A 375 22.02 -11.95 6.48
CA TYR A 375 23.05 -12.84 7.05
C TYR A 375 23.53 -12.39 8.44
N ASP A 376 23.68 -11.08 8.63
CA ASP A 376 24.48 -10.54 9.73
C ASP A 376 23.63 -9.94 10.85
N TRP A 377 22.34 -9.77 10.60
CA TRP A 377 21.40 -9.18 11.54
C TRP A 377 19.98 -9.68 11.28
N THR A 378 19.06 -9.40 12.19
CA THR A 378 17.66 -9.78 12.04
C THR A 378 16.78 -8.69 12.67
N PRO A 379 15.75 -8.20 11.97
CA PRO A 379 14.82 -7.23 12.53
C PRO A 379 14.12 -7.73 13.80
N THR A 380 13.81 -6.81 14.70
CA THR A 380 13.23 -7.07 16.01
C THR A 380 11.94 -7.89 15.89
N GLY A 381 11.89 -9.01 16.60
CA GLY A 381 10.72 -9.87 16.67
C GLY A 381 10.46 -10.71 15.42
N GLN A 382 11.36 -10.68 14.43
CA GLN A 382 11.29 -11.51 13.23
C GLN A 382 12.31 -12.66 13.34
N CYS A 383 11.98 -13.84 12.81
CA CYS A 383 12.89 -14.99 12.88
C CYS A 383 12.98 -15.79 11.58
N CYS A 384 11.87 -15.91 10.84
CA CYS A 384 11.76 -16.75 9.65
C CYS A 384 11.04 -15.99 8.55
N PHE A 385 11.78 -15.62 7.53
CA PHE A 385 11.28 -14.97 6.33
C PHE A 385 12.21 -15.28 5.16
N LEU A 386 11.69 -15.28 3.94
CA LEU A 386 12.36 -15.75 2.74
C LEU A 386 13.70 -15.04 2.52
N MET A 387 13.75 -13.72 2.72
CA MET A 387 14.97 -12.92 2.53
C MET A 387 16.06 -13.19 3.58
N LYS A 388 15.72 -13.87 4.68
CA LYS A 388 16.71 -14.49 5.57
C LYS A 388 16.94 -15.92 5.09
N ALA A 389 17.91 -16.06 4.18
CA ALA A 389 18.17 -17.28 3.44
C ALA A 389 18.16 -18.54 4.33
N GLY A 390 17.40 -19.56 3.92
CA GLY A 390 17.28 -20.82 4.66
C GLY A 390 16.29 -20.82 5.83
N SER A 391 15.77 -19.66 6.24
CA SER A 391 14.83 -19.58 7.38
C SER A 391 13.36 -19.79 7.00
N ALA A 392 13.00 -19.61 5.72
CA ALA A 392 11.69 -19.92 5.14
C ALA A 392 11.86 -20.44 3.71
N SER A 393 10.88 -21.20 3.21
CA SER A 393 10.89 -21.78 1.85
C SER A 393 9.90 -21.14 0.87
N SER A 394 9.16 -20.13 1.34
CA SER A 394 8.15 -19.39 0.60
C SER A 394 8.07 -17.96 1.11
N ILE A 395 7.49 -17.04 0.32
CA ILE A 395 7.22 -15.65 0.73
C ILE A 395 6.34 -15.67 1.98
N THR A 396 6.81 -15.06 3.06
CA THR A 396 6.10 -14.93 4.34
C THR A 396 5.34 -13.59 4.44
N GLU A 397 4.58 -13.40 5.51
CA GLU A 397 3.93 -12.11 5.78
C GLU A 397 4.94 -10.97 5.90
N PHE A 398 6.08 -11.21 6.57
CA PHE A 398 7.10 -10.17 6.73
C PHE A 398 7.75 -9.83 5.40
N ASP A 399 8.07 -10.82 4.55
CA ASP A 399 8.57 -10.57 3.18
C ASP A 399 7.59 -9.72 2.36
N ALA A 400 6.30 -10.07 2.40
CA ALA A 400 5.26 -9.34 1.69
C ALA A 400 5.16 -7.88 2.16
N TRP A 401 5.32 -7.62 3.46
CA TRP A 401 5.31 -6.25 3.98
C TRP A 401 6.60 -5.48 3.72
N MET A 402 7.77 -6.13 3.72
CA MET A 402 9.02 -5.50 3.26
C MET A 402 8.89 -5.07 1.79
N PHE A 403 8.33 -5.93 0.95
CA PHE A 403 8.08 -5.65 -0.47
C PHE A 403 7.14 -4.45 -0.68
N ARG A 404 6.06 -4.41 0.11
CA ARG A 404 5.12 -3.28 0.14
C ARG A 404 5.75 -1.99 0.64
N ASP A 405 6.69 -2.07 1.57
CA ASP A 405 7.38 -0.92 2.14
C ASP A 405 8.30 -0.25 1.12
N TRP A 406 9.06 -1.07 0.39
CA TRP A 406 9.84 -0.62 -0.76
C TRP A 406 8.98 0.17 -1.74
N TRP A 407 7.81 -0.36 -2.11
CA TRP A 407 6.88 0.37 -2.98
C TRP A 407 6.44 1.70 -2.38
N ARG A 408 6.09 1.76 -1.09
CA ARG A 408 5.70 3.01 -0.41
C ARG A 408 6.77 4.09 -0.56
N HIS A 409 8.03 3.73 -0.41
CA HIS A 409 9.14 4.68 -0.47
C HIS A 409 9.47 5.12 -1.91
N LEU A 410 9.22 4.28 -2.91
CA LEU A 410 9.58 4.58 -4.28
C LEU A 410 8.45 5.14 -5.13
N LYS A 411 7.18 4.82 -4.85
CA LYS A 411 6.04 5.03 -5.78
C LYS A 411 5.85 6.46 -6.29
N SER A 412 6.18 7.46 -5.47
CA SER A 412 6.04 8.88 -5.83
C SER A 412 6.86 9.26 -7.07
N ARG A 413 7.95 8.51 -7.33
CA ARG A 413 8.79 8.68 -8.53
C ARG A 413 8.06 8.34 -9.83
N TYR A 414 6.93 7.66 -9.77
CA TYR A 414 6.09 7.30 -10.91
C TYR A 414 4.83 8.18 -11.02
N GLY A 415 4.71 9.23 -10.19
CA GLY A 415 3.54 10.10 -10.16
C GLY A 415 2.33 9.51 -9.44
N LEU A 416 2.55 8.58 -8.49
CA LEU A 416 1.54 7.82 -7.73
C LEU A 416 1.59 8.05 -6.22
#